data_AF-R6WAW2-F1
#
_entry.id   AF-R6WAW2-F1
#
_cell.length_a   1.000
_cell.length_b   1.000
_cell.length_c   1.000
_cell.angle_alpha   90.00
_cell.angle_beta   90.00
_cell.angle_gamma   90.00
#
_symmetry.space_group_name_H-M   'P 1'
#
loop_
_entity.id
_entity.type
_entity.pdbx_description
1 polymer ?
#
loop_
_entity_poly.entity_id
_entity_poly.type
_entity_poly.pdbx_seq_one_letter_code
_entity_poly.pdbx_strand_id
1 'polypeptide(L)'
;MRNRKTRVNAIAAILCVLFVAGCLCIRWVNRGGNYDDAIRCLEAGDYETALEIFERLGNYRDVRQLRNYALALQSADSGSASAFILARTYISRISVSYDGALCEQIRQFREANLALYRS
;
A
#
# COMPACT_ATOMS: atom_id res chain seq x y z
N MET A 1 0.60 -2.76 -57.14
CA MET A 1 1.52 -2.38 -56.03
C MET A 1 0.77 -1.99 -54.73
N ARG A 2 -0.24 -2.77 -54.29
CA ARG A 2 -1.16 -2.40 -53.18
C ARG A 2 -0.90 -3.11 -51.83
N ASN A 3 0.10 -4.00 -51.76
CA ASN A 3 0.28 -4.93 -50.63
C ASN A 3 1.43 -4.60 -49.67
N ARG A 4 2.32 -3.64 -49.99
CA ARG A 4 3.41 -3.23 -49.08
C ARG A 4 2.92 -2.24 -48.02
N LYS A 5 2.04 -1.29 -48.38
CA LYS A 5 1.51 -0.27 -47.46
C LYS A 5 0.59 -0.86 -46.39
N THR A 6 -0.23 -1.86 -46.72
CA THR A 6 -1.12 -2.54 -45.77
C THR A 6 -0.35 -3.40 -44.77
N ARG A 7 0.73 -4.07 -45.21
CA ARG A 7 1.64 -4.82 -44.32
C ARG A 7 2.44 -3.90 -43.40
N VAL A 8 2.91 -2.76 -43.91
CA VAL A 8 3.61 -1.74 -43.10
C VAL A 8 2.69 -1.11 -42.05
N ASN A 9 1.43 -0.80 -42.41
CA ASN A 9 0.44 -0.29 -41.45
C ASN A 9 0.09 -1.34 -40.38
N ALA A 10 0.02 -2.62 -40.74
CA ALA A 10 -0.23 -3.70 -39.78
C ALA A 10 0.94 -3.90 -38.80
N ILE A 11 2.19 -3.85 -39.28
CA ILE A 11 3.39 -3.95 -38.43
C ILE A 11 3.49 -2.74 -37.48
N ALA A 12 3.16 -1.54 -37.96
CA ALA A 12 3.13 -0.33 -37.13
C ALA A 12 2.08 -0.40 -36.01
N ALA A 13 0.89 -0.96 -36.30
CA ALA A 13 -0.15 -1.18 -35.29
C ALA A 13 0.29 -2.17 -34.21
N ILE A 14 0.94 -3.27 -34.58
CA ILE A 14 1.46 -4.28 -33.64
C ILE A 14 2.56 -3.68 -32.75
N LEU A 15 3.48 -2.90 -33.32
CA LEU A 15 4.51 -2.19 -32.55
C LEU A 15 3.90 -1.20 -31.55
N CYS A 16 2.87 -0.46 -31.94
CA CYS A 16 2.17 0.47 -31.06
C CYS A 16 1.48 -0.27 -29.90
N VAL A 17 0.83 -1.40 -30.18
CA VAL A 17 0.20 -2.25 -29.14
C VAL A 17 1.25 -2.86 -28.20
N LEU A 18 2.38 -3.33 -28.71
CA LEU A 18 3.48 -3.85 -27.89
C LEU A 18 4.14 -2.76 -27.03
N PHE A 19 4.26 -1.54 -27.55
CA PHE A 19 4.79 -0.40 -26.81
C PHE A 19 3.85 0.03 -25.69
N VAL A 20 2.54 0.11 -25.97
CA VAL A 20 1.51 0.40 -24.95
C VAL A 20 1.46 -0.72 -23.91
N ALA A 21 1.53 -1.98 -24.31
CA ALA A 21 1.59 -3.12 -23.40
C ALA A 21 2.87 -3.07 -22.53
N GLY A 22 4.03 -2.74 -23.10
CA GLY A 22 5.28 -2.56 -22.37
C GLY A 22 5.22 -1.43 -21.35
N CYS A 23 4.68 -0.26 -21.72
CA CYS A 23 4.48 0.86 -20.81
C CYS A 23 3.50 0.52 -19.67
N LEU A 24 2.45 -0.26 -19.96
CA LEU A 24 1.54 -0.76 -18.93
C LEU A 24 2.27 -1.73 -18.00
N CYS A 25 3.05 -2.69 -18.51
CA CYS A 25 3.82 -3.64 -17.69
C CYS A 25 4.80 -2.95 -16.73
N ILE A 26 5.54 -1.94 -17.18
CA ILE A 26 6.46 -1.16 -16.32
C ILE A 26 5.67 -0.49 -15.18
N ARG A 27 4.49 0.05 -15.48
CA ARG A 27 3.64 0.74 -14.49
C ARG A 27 3.02 -0.22 -13.46
N TRP A 28 2.82 -1.48 -13.81
CA TRP A 28 2.35 -2.52 -12.90
C TRP A 28 3.46 -3.06 -11.99
N VAL A 29 4.68 -3.31 -12.51
CA VAL A 29 5.84 -3.78 -11.72
C VAL A 29 6.25 -2.76 -10.66
N ASN A 30 6.24 -1.47 -11.00
CA ASN A 30 6.69 -0.43 -10.08
C ASN A 30 5.77 -0.31 -8.84
N ARG A 31 4.47 -0.63 -8.96
CA ARG A 31 3.55 -0.61 -7.80
C ARG A 31 3.82 -1.74 -6.80
N GLY A 32 4.29 -2.89 -7.26
CA GLY A 32 4.64 -4.02 -6.38
C GLY A 32 5.86 -3.72 -5.52
N GLY A 33 6.94 -3.21 -6.14
CA GLY A 33 8.18 -2.89 -5.41
C GLY A 33 7.98 -1.82 -4.34
N ASN A 34 7.32 -0.72 -4.69
CA ASN A 34 7.00 0.35 -3.73
C ASN A 34 6.14 -0.16 -2.56
N TYR A 35 5.27 -1.14 -2.79
CA TYR A 35 4.45 -1.71 -1.72
C TYR A 35 5.29 -2.47 -0.68
N ASP A 36 6.21 -3.33 -1.13
CA ASP A 36 7.09 -4.07 -0.24
C ASP A 36 8.08 -3.13 0.47
N ASP A 37 8.58 -2.10 -0.21
CA ASP A 37 9.43 -1.08 0.40
C ASP A 37 8.70 -0.33 1.53
N ALA A 38 7.43 0.03 1.34
CA ALA A 38 6.63 0.69 2.37
C ALA A 38 6.43 -0.18 3.62
N ILE A 39 6.25 -1.50 3.44
CA ILE A 39 6.17 -2.45 4.56
C ILE A 39 7.51 -2.50 5.31
N ARG A 40 8.63 -2.53 4.60
CA ARG A 40 9.96 -2.52 5.23
C ARG A 40 10.23 -1.23 6.00
N CYS A 41 9.81 -0.08 5.48
CA CYS A 41 9.89 1.19 6.19
C CYS A 41 9.05 1.16 7.48
N LEU A 42 7.83 0.60 7.43
CA LEU A 42 6.99 0.39 8.61
C LEU A 42 7.68 -0.47 9.67
N GLU A 43 8.25 -1.61 9.29
CA GLU A 43 8.97 -2.51 10.21
C GLU A 43 10.25 -1.87 10.76
N ALA A 44 10.87 -0.95 10.01
CA ALA A 44 12.02 -0.17 10.46
C ALA A 44 11.64 1.00 11.38
N GLY A 45 10.35 1.28 11.58
CA GLY A 45 9.86 2.43 12.36
C GLY A 45 9.87 3.76 11.61
N ASP A 46 10.17 3.75 10.31
CA ASP A 46 10.11 4.95 9.44
C ASP A 46 8.70 5.13 8.88
N TYR A 47 7.80 5.63 9.74
CA TYR A 47 6.40 5.79 9.40
C TYR A 47 6.15 6.89 8.37
N GLU A 48 6.95 7.97 8.35
CA GLU A 48 6.77 9.06 7.38
C GLU A 48 7.03 8.57 5.96
N THR A 49 8.18 7.92 5.73
CA THR A 49 8.52 7.38 4.41
C THR A 49 7.50 6.32 3.96
N ALA A 50 7.06 5.45 4.88
CA ALA A 50 6.03 4.46 4.56
C ALA A 50 4.71 5.11 4.12
N LEU A 51 4.27 6.16 4.82
CA LEU A 51 3.03 6.88 4.51
C LEU A 51 3.09 7.58 3.14
N GLU A 52 4.21 8.22 2.80
CA GLU A 52 4.40 8.83 1.48
C GLU A 52 4.27 7.80 0.35
N ILE A 53 4.88 6.63 0.53
CA ILE A 53 4.81 5.55 -0.44
C ILE A 53 3.37 5.01 -0.54
N PHE A 54 2.68 4.82 0.59
CA PHE A 54 1.28 4.44 0.60
C PHE A 54 0.37 5.47 -0.07
N GLU A 55 0.63 6.77 0.08
CA GLU A 55 -0.12 7.81 -0.63
C GLU A 55 0.09 7.75 -2.14
N ARG A 56 1.31 7.48 -2.60
CA ARG A 56 1.61 7.28 -4.03
C ARG A 56 0.95 6.03 -4.60
N LEU A 57 0.79 4.98 -3.77
CA LEU A 57 0.12 3.73 -4.15
C LEU A 57 -1.41 3.86 -4.16
N GLY A 58 -1.99 4.71 -3.30
CA GLY A 58 -3.41 5.04 -3.27
C GLY A 58 -4.31 3.85 -2.91
N ASN A 59 -5.03 3.31 -3.90
CA ASN A 59 -5.98 2.19 -3.71
C ASN A 59 -5.40 0.82 -4.10
N TYR A 60 -4.07 0.68 -4.10
CA TYR A 60 -3.44 -0.58 -4.44
C TYR A 60 -3.60 -1.59 -3.30
N ARG A 61 -4.17 -2.78 -3.58
CA ARG A 61 -4.35 -3.88 -2.62
C ARG A 61 -5.00 -3.41 -1.30
N ASP A 62 -4.30 -3.55 -0.20
CA ASP A 62 -4.66 -3.25 1.18
C ASP A 62 -3.88 -2.05 1.77
N VAL A 63 -3.32 -1.22 0.89
CA VAL A 63 -2.57 -0.01 1.27
C VAL A 63 -3.35 0.91 2.19
N ARG A 64 -4.69 0.99 2.04
CA ARG A 64 -5.52 1.82 2.95
C ARG A 64 -5.49 1.31 4.38
N GLN A 65 -5.51 -0.01 4.57
CA GLN A 65 -5.45 -0.67 5.87
C GLN A 65 -4.05 -0.48 6.47
N LEU A 66 -3.00 -0.71 5.68
CA LEU A 66 -1.61 -0.52 6.10
C LEU A 66 -1.29 0.94 6.44
N ARG A 67 -1.81 1.91 5.68
CA ARG A 67 -1.69 3.35 5.98
C ARG A 67 -2.32 3.69 7.32
N ASN A 68 -3.52 3.16 7.61
CA ASN A 68 -4.14 3.36 8.92
C ASN A 68 -3.30 2.71 10.03
N TYR A 69 -2.71 1.54 9.77
CA TYR A 69 -1.83 0.90 10.76
C TYR A 69 -0.57 1.72 11.03
N ALA A 70 0.08 2.25 9.99
CA ALA A 70 1.22 3.15 10.10
C ALA A 70 0.90 4.40 10.94
N LEU A 71 -0.23 5.05 10.66
CA LEU A 71 -0.69 6.20 11.46
C LEU A 71 -0.95 5.82 12.93
N ALA A 72 -1.42 4.60 13.17
CA ALA A 72 -1.64 4.13 14.53
C ALA A 72 -0.34 3.92 15.29
N LEU A 73 0.67 3.32 14.66
CA LEU A 73 2.00 3.14 15.24
C LEU A 73 2.68 4.48 15.50
N GLN A 74 2.68 5.38 14.50
CA GLN A 74 3.21 6.74 14.64
C GLN A 74 2.54 7.51 15.78
N SER A 75 1.21 7.39 15.89
CA SER A 75 0.49 7.99 17.01
C SER A 75 0.98 7.38 18.31
N ALA A 76 0.98 6.05 18.45
CA ALA A 76 1.39 5.37 19.67
C ALA A 76 2.81 5.74 20.14
N ASP A 77 3.77 5.86 19.22
CA ASP A 77 5.15 6.28 19.53
C ASP A 77 5.26 7.74 19.99
N SER A 78 4.30 8.61 19.63
CA SER A 78 4.32 10.02 20.05
C SER A 78 4.06 10.24 21.55
N GLY A 79 3.62 9.21 22.29
CA GLY A 79 3.55 9.23 23.77
C GLY A 79 2.54 10.19 24.41
N SER A 80 1.70 10.88 23.64
CA SER A 80 0.68 11.81 24.15
C SER A 80 -0.58 11.09 24.66
N ALA A 81 -1.33 11.67 25.59
CA ALA A 81 -2.66 11.14 25.95
C ALA A 81 -3.62 11.08 24.75
N SER A 82 -3.48 12.02 23.80
CA SER A 82 -4.22 12.02 22.53
C SER A 82 -3.75 10.93 21.55
N ALA A 83 -2.49 10.48 21.68
CA ALA A 83 -1.90 9.45 20.82
C ALA A 83 -2.69 8.15 20.88
N PHE A 84 -3.06 7.71 22.09
CA PHE A 84 -3.80 6.48 22.29
C PHE A 84 -5.17 6.51 21.61
N ILE A 85 -5.88 7.65 21.72
CA ILE A 85 -7.19 7.84 21.09
C ILE A 85 -7.07 7.82 19.56
N LEU A 86 -6.04 8.47 19.01
CA LEU A 86 -5.77 8.48 17.57
C LEU A 86 -5.42 7.08 17.06
N ALA A 87 -4.49 6.40 17.73
CA ALA A 87 -4.11 5.03 17.39
C ALA A 87 -5.34 4.11 17.35
N ARG A 88 -6.18 4.15 18.39
CA ARG A 88 -7.42 3.37 18.44
C ARG A 88 -8.38 3.70 17.30
N THR A 89 -8.51 4.98 16.97
CA THR A 89 -9.34 5.45 15.86
C THR A 89 -8.85 4.87 14.53
N TYR A 90 -7.55 4.92 14.27
CA TYR A 90 -6.99 4.38 13.04
C TYR A 90 -7.13 2.85 12.93
N ILE A 91 -6.90 2.10 14.01
CA ILE A 91 -7.12 0.64 14.02
C ILE A 91 -8.59 0.25 13.91
N SER A 92 -9.50 1.04 14.45
CA SER A 92 -10.94 0.77 14.28
C SER A 92 -11.38 0.84 12.81
N ARG A 93 -10.66 1.61 11.98
CA ARG A 93 -10.90 1.69 10.53
C ARG A 93 -10.39 0.46 9.78
N ILE A 94 -9.51 -0.33 10.38
CA ILE A 94 -9.05 -1.59 9.80
C ILE A 94 -10.10 -2.65 10.11
N SER A 95 -10.57 -3.34 9.08
CA SER A 95 -11.54 -4.43 9.21
C SER A 95 -11.04 -5.51 10.18
N VAL A 96 -11.92 -6.03 11.03
CA VAL A 96 -11.57 -7.11 11.98
C VAL A 96 -11.19 -8.39 11.25
N SER A 97 -11.78 -8.63 10.08
CA SER A 97 -11.49 -9.75 9.18
C SER A 97 -10.35 -9.46 8.19
N TYR A 98 -9.44 -8.55 8.54
CA TYR A 98 -8.28 -8.27 7.70
C TYR A 98 -7.39 -9.51 7.61
N ASP A 99 -6.99 -9.88 6.39
CA ASP A 99 -6.15 -11.05 6.09
C ASP A 99 -5.00 -10.68 5.13
N GLY A 100 -4.57 -9.41 5.19
CA GLY A 100 -3.51 -8.87 4.35
C GLY A 100 -2.13 -8.97 5.00
N ALA A 101 -1.18 -8.19 4.50
CA ALA A 101 0.16 -8.12 5.08
C ALA A 101 0.13 -7.61 6.53
N LEU A 102 1.02 -8.09 7.39
CA LEU A 102 1.08 -7.68 8.81
C LEU A 102 -0.22 -7.95 9.61
N CYS A 103 -1.10 -8.85 9.15
CA CYS A 103 -2.35 -9.20 9.84
C CYS A 103 -2.14 -9.55 11.31
N GLU A 104 -1.15 -10.40 11.60
CA GLU A 104 -0.82 -10.79 12.98
C GLU A 104 -0.35 -9.60 13.82
N GLN A 105 0.49 -8.71 13.28
CA GLN A 105 0.96 -7.53 14.02
C GLN A 105 -0.19 -6.56 14.32
N ILE A 106 -1.10 -6.37 13.35
CA ILE A 106 -2.30 -5.54 13.52
C ILE A 106 -3.22 -6.15 14.59
N ARG A 107 -3.37 -7.48 14.59
CA ARG A 107 -4.17 -8.21 15.58
C ARG A 107 -3.58 -8.06 16.97
N GLN A 108 -2.29 -8.32 17.13
CA GLN A 108 -1.57 -8.15 18.40
C GLN A 108 -1.68 -6.73 18.92
N PHE A 109 -1.47 -5.73 18.06
CA PHE A 109 -1.59 -4.32 18.44
C PHE A 109 -3.03 -3.99 18.88
N ARG A 110 -4.05 -4.50 18.17
CA ARG A 110 -5.46 -4.32 18.54
C ARG A 110 -5.76 -4.94 19.91
N GLU A 111 -5.26 -6.14 20.17
CA GLU A 111 -5.45 -6.85 21.45
C GLU A 111 -4.74 -6.12 22.59
N ALA A 112 -3.51 -5.63 22.39
CA ALA A 112 -2.78 -4.84 23.37
C ALA A 112 -3.54 -3.56 23.77
N ASN A 113 -4.12 -2.87 22.79
CA ASN A 113 -4.93 -1.67 23.04
C ASN A 113 -6.25 -1.98 23.76
N LEU A 114 -6.83 -3.17 23.56
CA LEU A 114 -8.03 -3.62 24.27
C LEU A 114 -7.74 -4.05 25.71
N ALA A 115 -6.59 -4.69 25.94
CA ALA A 115 -6.18 -5.18 27.25
C ALA A 115 -5.96 -4.04 28.25
N LEU A 116 -5.39 -2.90 27.78
CA LEU A 116 -5.22 -1.67 28.57
C LEU A 116 -6.51 -1.09 29.16
N TYR A 117 -7.70 -1.51 28.68
CA TYR A 117 -9.00 -1.04 29.17
C TYR A 117 -9.67 -2.02 30.15
N ARG A 118 -9.21 -3.28 30.22
CA ARG A 118 -9.80 -4.30 31.11
C ARG A 118 -9.20 -4.31 32.52
N SER A 119 -8.16 -3.53 32.77
CA SER A 119 -7.53 -3.30 34.08
C SER A 119 -8.04 -2.01 34.70
#